data_AF-A7AP77-F1
#
_entry.id   AF-A7AP77-F1
#
_cell.length_a   1.000
_cell.length_b   1.000
_cell.length_c   1.000
_cell.angle_alpha   90.00
_cell.angle_beta   90.00
_cell.angle_gamma   90.00
#
_symmetry.space_group_name_H-M   'P 1'
#
loop_
_entity.id
_entity.type
_entity.pdbx_description
1 polymer ?
#
loop_
_entity_poly.entity_id
_entity_poly.type
_entity_poly.pdbx_seq_one_letter_code
_entity_poly.pdbx_strand_id
1 'polypeptide(L)'
;MPWPIVALACGTGVLLGRYMYRAVSKSKVLYGFEHKMSLSEACAILNVSATAPKDRIREHYKQLMMRNHPDNGGSTYLASKVNEAKDYLLK
;
A
#
# COMPACT_ATOMS: atom_id res chain seq x y z
N MET A 1 -47.48 -19.40 -23.09
CA MET A 1 -46.92 -18.45 -22.10
C MET A 1 -45.46 -18.79 -21.86
N PRO A 2 -44.47 -18.04 -22.40
CA PRO A 2 -43.06 -18.36 -22.23
C PRO A 2 -42.36 -17.28 -21.38
N TRP A 3 -42.56 -17.33 -20.06
CA TRP A 3 -41.87 -16.46 -19.10
C TRP A 3 -40.60 -17.02 -18.39
N PRO A 4 -40.09 -18.26 -18.59
CA PRO A 4 -38.94 -18.72 -17.80
C PRO A 4 -37.54 -18.45 -18.39
N ILE A 5 -37.39 -18.02 -19.65
CA ILE A 5 -36.05 -17.93 -20.29
C ILE A 5 -35.40 -16.54 -20.16
N VAL A 6 -36.17 -15.47 -19.95
CA VAL A 6 -35.63 -14.08 -19.98
C VAL A 6 -34.94 -13.67 -18.65
N ALA A 7 -35.19 -14.35 -17.53
CA ALA A 7 -34.66 -13.96 -16.22
C ALA A 7 -33.15 -14.21 -16.04
N LEU A 8 -32.55 -15.10 -16.84
CA LEU A 8 -31.15 -15.53 -16.69
C LEU A 8 -30.15 -14.50 -17.28
N ALA A 9 -30.62 -13.58 -18.12
CA ALA A 9 -29.77 -12.57 -18.78
C ALA A 9 -29.53 -11.30 -17.94
N CYS A 10 -30.38 -11.00 -16.95
CA CYS A 10 -30.27 -9.76 -16.17
C CYS A 10 -29.32 -9.87 -14.95
N GLY A 11 -29.08 -11.08 -14.43
CA GLY A 11 -28.26 -11.28 -13.22
C GLY A 11 -26.75 -11.22 -13.45
N THR A 12 -26.28 -11.53 -14.66
CA THR A 12 -24.85 -11.62 -15.00
C THR A 12 -24.17 -10.25 -15.01
N GLY A 13 -24.86 -9.21 -15.49
CA GLY A 13 -24.34 -7.83 -15.51
C GLY A 13 -24.08 -7.24 -14.12
N VAL A 14 -24.91 -7.59 -13.12
CA VAL A 14 -24.73 -7.13 -11.73
C VAL A 14 -23.57 -7.84 -11.05
N LEU A 15 -23.37 -9.14 -11.33
CA LEU A 15 -22.25 -9.92 -10.80
C LEU A 15 -20.92 -9.47 -11.40
N LEU A 16 -20.87 -9.26 -12.71
CA LEU A 16 -19.71 -8.67 -13.39
C LEU A 16 -19.45 -7.24 -12.91
N GLY A 17 -20.49 -6.43 -12.76
CA GLY A 17 -20.38 -5.07 -12.19
C GLY A 17 -19.81 -5.08 -10.77
N ARG A 18 -20.27 -5.97 -9.88
CA ARG A 18 -19.69 -6.14 -8.53
C ARG A 18 -18.27 -6.67 -8.56
N TYR A 19 -17.96 -7.62 -9.44
CA TYR A 19 -16.61 -8.18 -9.58
C TYR A 19 -15.61 -7.11 -10.07
N MET A 20 -16.00 -6.35 -11.10
CA MET A 20 -15.22 -5.25 -11.67
C MET A 20 -15.08 -4.10 -10.66
N TYR A 21 -16.17 -3.67 -10.01
CA TYR A 21 -16.13 -2.62 -8.99
C TYR A 21 -15.15 -3.00 -7.87
N ARG A 22 -15.24 -4.22 -7.34
CA ARG A 22 -14.36 -4.69 -6.27
C ARG A 22 -12.89 -4.85 -6.71
N ALA A 23 -12.64 -5.10 -7.99
CA ALA A 23 -11.28 -5.10 -8.56
C ALA A 23 -10.71 -3.69 -8.72
N VAL A 24 -11.55 -2.68 -8.99
CA VAL A 24 -11.15 -1.28 -9.20
C VAL A 24 -10.99 -0.51 -7.87
N SER A 25 -11.73 -0.83 -6.82
CA SER A 25 -11.78 -0.03 -5.57
C SER A 25 -10.53 -0.10 -4.66
N LYS A 26 -9.38 -0.65 -5.10
CA LYS A 26 -8.12 -0.56 -4.36
C LYS A 26 -7.39 0.77 -4.63
N SER A 27 -8.09 1.88 -4.50
CA SER A 27 -7.43 3.20 -4.44
C SER A 27 -6.99 3.42 -3.00
N LYS A 28 -5.68 3.45 -2.74
CA LYS A 28 -5.16 4.03 -1.49
C LYS A 28 -5.56 5.50 -1.52
N VAL A 29 -6.59 5.87 -0.78
CA VAL A 29 -6.97 7.26 -0.60
C VAL A 29 -5.73 8.03 -0.16
N LEU A 30 -5.47 9.16 -0.82
CA LEU A 30 -4.34 10.07 -0.59
C LEU A 30 -4.45 10.76 0.78
N TYR A 31 -4.44 9.99 1.86
CA TYR A 31 -4.12 10.54 3.16
C TYR A 31 -2.59 10.63 3.25
N GLY A 32 -2.09 11.72 3.83
CA GLY A 32 -0.66 11.88 4.12
C GLY A 32 -0.16 10.83 5.12
N PHE A 33 1.07 11.01 5.60
CA PHE A 33 1.60 10.12 6.63
C PHE A 33 0.73 10.13 7.90
N GLU A 34 0.65 8.98 8.56
CA GLU A 34 -0.01 8.87 9.85
C GLU A 34 0.76 9.68 10.91
N HIS A 35 0.02 10.26 11.85
CA HIS A 35 0.61 11.04 12.94
C HIS A 35 1.51 10.17 13.85
N LYS A 36 1.19 8.88 13.97
CA LYS A 36 1.97 7.89 14.70
C LYS A 36 2.29 6.73 13.77
N MET A 37 3.57 6.39 13.66
CA MET A 37 4.04 5.28 12.82
C MET A 37 3.35 3.96 13.23
N SER A 38 2.68 3.34 12.26
CA SER A 38 2.02 2.03 12.42
C SER A 38 2.76 0.95 11.62
N LEU A 39 2.52 -0.31 11.95
CA LEU A 39 3.13 -1.45 11.23
C LEU A 39 2.80 -1.42 9.73
N SER A 40 1.54 -1.10 9.40
CA SER A 40 1.08 -0.99 8.01
C SER A 40 1.79 0.12 7.26
N GLU A 41 1.91 1.30 7.90
CA GLU A 41 2.61 2.45 7.33
C GLU A 41 4.11 2.15 7.14
N ALA A 42 4.79 1.59 8.16
CA ALA A 42 6.20 1.27 8.08
C ALA A 42 6.53 0.25 6.97
N CYS A 43 5.68 -0.78 6.84
CA CYS A 43 5.79 -1.76 5.76
C CYS A 43 5.56 -1.11 4.38
N ALA A 44 4.58 -0.20 4.28
CA ALA A 44 4.29 0.53 3.06
C ALA A 44 5.41 1.51 2.66
N ILE A 45 6.03 2.20 3.62
CA ILE A 45 7.15 3.13 3.39
C ILE A 45 8.39 2.39 2.89
N LEU A 46 8.79 1.30 3.56
CA LEU A 46 9.98 0.53 3.17
C LEU A 46 9.73 -0.45 2.03
N ASN A 47 8.47 -0.59 1.57
CA ASN A 47 8.04 -1.54 0.56
C ASN A 47 8.44 -2.99 0.92
N VAL A 48 8.15 -3.39 2.16
CA VAL A 48 8.45 -4.72 2.71
C VAL A 48 7.19 -5.37 3.26
N SER A 49 7.19 -6.70 3.34
CA SER A 49 6.15 -7.45 4.05
C SER A 49 6.33 -7.31 5.57
N ALA A 50 5.23 -7.42 6.33
CA ALA A 50 5.25 -7.49 7.79
C ALA A 50 6.10 -8.66 8.34
N THR A 51 6.31 -9.69 7.52
CA THR A 51 7.11 -10.88 7.85
C THR A 51 8.51 -10.86 7.24
N ALA A 52 8.95 -9.72 6.68
CA ALA A 52 10.24 -9.64 6.02
C ALA A 52 11.41 -9.84 7.02
N PRO A 53 12.49 -10.53 6.60
CA PRO A 53 13.67 -10.67 7.45
C PRO A 53 14.36 -9.31 7.65
N LYS A 54 15.04 -9.16 8.80
CA LYS A 54 15.72 -7.91 9.19
C LYS A 54 16.72 -7.41 8.14
N ASP A 55 17.37 -8.31 7.40
CA ASP A 55 18.35 -7.93 6.37
C ASP A 55 17.69 -7.27 5.16
N ARG A 56 16.52 -7.77 4.74
CA ARG A 56 15.73 -7.14 3.68
C ARG A 56 15.27 -5.75 4.09
N ILE A 57 14.87 -5.57 5.35
CA ILE A 57 14.48 -4.25 5.88
C ILE A 57 15.65 -3.26 5.80
N ARG A 58 16.86 -3.68 6.19
CA ARG A 58 18.06 -2.84 6.13
C ARG A 58 18.46 -2.50 4.69
N GLU A 59 18.33 -3.44 3.77
CA GLU A 59 18.63 -3.23 2.35
C GLU A 59 17.70 -2.19 1.73
N HIS A 60 16.38 -2.38 1.88
CA HIS A 60 15.38 -1.44 1.37
C HIS A 60 15.52 -0.06 2.02
N TYR A 61 15.81 0.01 3.32
CA TYR A 61 16.11 1.26 4.02
C TYR A 61 17.29 2.00 3.38
N LYS A 62 18.42 1.31 3.14
CA LYS A 62 19.60 1.94 2.51
C LYS A 62 19.27 2.50 1.14
N GLN A 63 18.57 1.73 0.31
CA GLN A 63 18.19 2.16 -1.04
C GLN A 63 17.26 3.39 -1.02
N LEU A 64 16.28 3.41 -0.11
CA LEU A 64 15.36 4.54 0.03
C LEU A 64 16.04 5.77 0.62
N MET A 65 16.91 5.59 1.63
CA MET A 65 17.61 6.70 2.26
C MET A 65 18.59 7.35 1.28
N MET A 66 19.35 6.57 0.48
CA MET A 66 20.26 7.17 -0.52
C MET A 66 19.53 8.07 -1.52
N ARG A 67 18.31 7.71 -1.92
CA ARG A 67 17.50 8.50 -2.85
C ARG A 67 16.87 9.73 -2.20
N ASN A 68 16.49 9.62 -0.93
CA ASN A 68 15.74 10.66 -0.21
C ASN A 68 16.62 11.47 0.76
N HIS A 69 17.93 11.24 0.78
CA HIS A 69 18.84 11.92 1.70
C HIS A 69 18.80 13.44 1.49
N PRO A 70 18.72 14.25 2.56
CA PRO A 70 18.68 15.71 2.43
C PRO A 70 19.90 16.27 1.71
N ASP A 71 21.09 15.72 1.93
CA ASP A 71 22.32 16.14 1.24
C ASP A 71 22.28 15.89 -0.27
N ASN A 72 21.43 14.96 -0.73
CA ASN A 72 21.20 14.69 -2.15
C ASN A 72 20.03 15.50 -2.72
N GLY A 73 19.55 16.52 -1.99
CA GLY A 73 18.38 17.32 -2.35
C GLY A 73 17.04 16.67 -2.00
N GLY A 74 17.05 15.62 -1.17
CA GLY A 74 15.84 14.97 -0.66
C GLY A 74 15.14 15.79 0.42
N SER A 75 13.88 15.44 0.71
CA SER A 75 13.12 16.09 1.79
C SER A 75 13.56 15.55 3.16
N THR A 76 13.90 16.46 4.08
CA THR A 76 14.20 16.14 5.48
C THR A 76 13.06 15.37 6.15
N TYR A 77 11.81 15.76 5.84
CA TYR A 77 10.63 15.11 6.38
C TYR A 77 10.47 13.68 5.85
N LEU A 78 10.69 13.44 4.56
CA LEU A 78 10.65 12.10 3.99
C LEU A 78 11.75 11.21 4.57
N ALA A 79 12.97 11.73 4.70
CA ALA A 79 14.06 11.01 5.34
C ALA A 79 13.72 10.64 6.80
N SER A 80 13.09 11.56 7.55
CA SER A 80 12.60 11.28 8.90
C SER A 80 11.58 10.14 8.94
N LYS A 81 10.58 10.15 8.05
CA LYS A 81 9.56 9.08 7.98
C LYS A 81 10.17 7.72 7.60
N VAL A 82 11.17 7.69 6.72
CA VAL A 82 11.92 6.47 6.38
C VAL A 82 12.72 5.95 7.58
N ASN A 83 13.33 6.84 8.37
CA ASN A 83 14.01 6.47 9.61
C ASN A 83 13.05 5.90 10.66
N GLU A 84 11.92 6.58 10.90
CA GLU A 84 10.86 6.10 11.80
C GLU A 84 10.37 4.70 11.41
N ALA A 85 10.18 4.43 10.11
CA ALA A 85 9.72 3.14 9.63
C ALA A 85 10.74 2.03 9.90
N LYS A 86 12.03 2.32 9.68
CA LYS A 86 13.14 1.39 10.00
C LYS A 86 13.22 1.12 11.50
N ASP A 87 13.17 2.17 12.31
CA ASP A 87 13.23 2.05 13.77
C ASP A 87 12.03 1.27 14.33
N TYR A 88 10.84 1.44 13.75
CA TYR A 88 9.64 0.69 14.14
C TYR A 88 9.76 -0.81 13.86
N LEU A 89 10.28 -1.19 12.68
CA LEU A 89 10.36 -2.59 12.25
C LEU A 89 11.57 -3.35 12.79
N LEU A 90 12.64 -2.64 13.19
CA LEU A 90 13.86 -3.25 13.72
C LEU A 90 13.99 -3.14 15.24
N LYS A 91 13.01 -2.53 15.91
CA LYS A 91 12.92 -2.49 17.38
C LYS A 91 12.95 -3.89 18.00
#